data_AF-A0A067C9U2-F1
#
_entry.id   AF-A0A067C9U2-F1
#
_cell.length_a   1.000
_cell.length_b   1.000
_cell.length_c   1.000
_cell.angle_alpha   90.00
_cell.angle_beta   90.00
_cell.angle_gamma   90.00
#
_symmetry.space_group_name_H-M   'P 1'
#
loop_
_entity.id
_entity.type
_entity.pdbx_description
1 polymer ?
#
loop_
_entity_poly.entity_id
_entity_poly.type
_entity_poly.pdbx_seq_one_letter_code
_entity_poly.pdbx_strand_id
1 'polypeptide(L)'
;MKTAIILAAAASSAFAAECELTQFMPLLPIATDANGPFVKCAADIKKPVTTIMVPSWIPEDLATVKLFGASENCKNFFSTVTKHMATIAPPCTLTQKTGPTTTDVAAKLSFDQAVKGW
;
A
#
# COMPACT_ATOMS: atom_id res chain seq x y z
N MET A 1 -5.24 -44.20 -23.17
CA MET A 1 -4.25 -43.76 -22.17
C MET A 1 -4.45 -42.26 -21.97
N LYS A 2 -4.89 -41.81 -20.78
CA LYS A 2 -5.16 -40.40 -20.48
C LYS A 2 -3.88 -39.78 -19.92
N THR A 3 -3.26 -38.89 -20.68
CA THR A 3 -2.07 -38.14 -20.27
C THR A 3 -2.51 -37.06 -19.28
N ALA A 4 -2.32 -37.31 -17.99
CA ALA A 4 -2.44 -36.27 -16.97
C ALA A 4 -1.20 -35.38 -17.08
N ILE A 5 -1.36 -34.18 -17.63
CA ILE A 5 -0.37 -33.12 -17.54
C ILE A 5 -0.41 -32.65 -16.10
N ILE A 6 0.50 -33.15 -15.28
CA ILE A 6 0.77 -32.59 -13.96
C ILE A 6 1.46 -31.25 -14.25
N LEU A 7 0.68 -30.17 -14.19
CA LEU A 7 1.23 -28.82 -14.07
C LEU A 7 2.04 -28.81 -12.78
N ALA A 8 3.36 -28.98 -12.93
CA ALA A 8 4.31 -28.69 -11.88
C ALA A 8 4.20 -27.19 -11.60
N ALA A 9 3.35 -26.83 -10.65
CA ALA A 9 3.45 -25.57 -9.95
C ALA A 9 4.78 -25.64 -9.19
N ALA A 10 5.84 -25.17 -9.84
CA ALA A 10 7.07 -24.85 -9.16
C ALA A 10 6.69 -23.82 -8.10
N ALA A 11 6.57 -24.29 -6.86
CA ALA A 11 6.59 -23.45 -5.69
C ALA A 11 8.01 -22.86 -5.61
N SER A 12 8.30 -21.89 -6.47
CA SER A 12 9.33 -20.92 -6.15
C SER A 12 8.81 -20.22 -4.91
N SER A 13 9.36 -20.58 -3.76
CA SER A 13 9.43 -19.72 -2.58
C SER A 13 10.21 -18.45 -2.97
N ALA A 14 9.65 -17.68 -3.89
CA ALA A 14 10.13 -16.37 -4.25
C ALA A 14 9.57 -15.47 -3.15
N PHE A 15 10.46 -14.89 -2.35
CA PHE A 15 10.11 -13.67 -1.63
C PHE A 15 9.37 -12.79 -2.64
N ALA A 16 8.14 -12.37 -2.32
CA ALA A 16 7.39 -11.48 -3.19
C ALA A 16 8.31 -10.30 -3.56
N ALA A 17 8.43 -10.00 -4.85
CA ALA A 17 9.30 -8.90 -5.30
C ALA A 17 8.88 -7.60 -4.61
N GLU A 18 9.83 -6.71 -4.30
CA GLU A 18 9.51 -5.39 -3.74
C GLU A 18 8.49 -4.66 -4.63
N CYS A 19 7.58 -3.94 -4.00
CA CYS A 19 6.56 -3.21 -4.72
C CYS A 19 7.16 -2.05 -5.53
N GLU A 20 6.90 -2.07 -6.83
CA GLU A 20 7.29 -1.00 -7.74
C GLU A 20 6.15 0.00 -7.95
N LEU A 21 6.49 1.24 -8.30
CA LEU A 21 5.52 2.28 -8.66
C LEU A 21 4.59 1.86 -9.81
N THR A 22 5.07 1.02 -10.72
CA THR A 22 4.30 0.51 -11.87
C THR A 22 3.05 -0.26 -11.43
N GLN A 23 3.11 -0.96 -10.31
CA GLN A 23 1.99 -1.72 -9.75
C GLN A 23 0.92 -0.79 -9.16
N PHE A 24 1.26 0.47 -8.87
CA PHE A 24 0.36 1.49 -8.31
C PHE A 24 -0.04 2.56 -9.34
N MET A 25 0.47 2.50 -10.57
CA MET A 25 0.07 3.39 -11.66
C MET A 25 -1.45 3.49 -11.90
N PRO A 26 -2.27 2.43 -11.72
CA PRO A 26 -3.72 2.55 -11.86
C PRO A 26 -4.36 3.56 -10.89
N LEU A 27 -3.69 3.88 -9.78
CA LEU A 27 -4.13 4.91 -8.84
C LEU A 27 -3.76 6.33 -9.29
N LEU A 28 -2.92 6.49 -10.32
CA LEU A 28 -2.40 7.81 -10.73
C LEU A 28 -3.52 8.84 -10.98
N PRO A 29 -4.63 8.54 -11.68
CA PRO A 29 -5.71 9.52 -11.86
C PRO A 29 -6.30 10.01 -10.54
N ILE A 30 -6.41 9.13 -9.54
CA ILE A 30 -6.92 9.44 -8.20
C ILE A 30 -5.85 10.18 -7.38
N ALA A 31 -4.58 9.84 -7.58
CA ALA A 31 -3.46 10.44 -6.89
C ALA A 31 -3.21 11.89 -7.31
N THR A 32 -3.49 12.23 -8.57
CA THR A 32 -3.33 13.59 -9.12
C THR A 32 -4.58 14.45 -9.05
N ASP A 33 -5.73 13.90 -8.66
CA ASP A 33 -6.93 14.70 -8.43
C ASP A 33 -6.71 15.63 -7.23
N ALA A 34 -6.83 16.95 -7.46
CA ALA A 34 -6.68 17.99 -6.44
C ALA A 34 -7.68 17.82 -5.27
N ASN A 35 -8.82 17.18 -5.52
CA ASN A 35 -9.83 16.86 -4.51
C ASN A 35 -9.76 15.39 -4.05
N GLY A 36 -8.83 14.62 -4.60
CA GLY A 36 -8.62 13.22 -4.32
C GLY A 36 -8.01 12.96 -2.94
N PRO A 37 -8.12 11.71 -2.46
CA PRO A 37 -7.68 11.35 -1.12
C PRO A 37 -6.16 11.51 -0.92
N PHE A 38 -5.35 11.34 -1.96
CA PHE A 38 -3.89 11.53 -1.90
C PHE A 38 -3.54 12.99 -1.60
N VAL A 39 -3.99 13.93 -2.43
CA VAL A 39 -3.69 15.36 -2.26
C VAL A 39 -4.19 15.87 -0.91
N LYS A 40 -5.40 15.47 -0.50
CA LYS A 40 -5.97 15.87 0.79
C LYS A 40 -5.23 15.29 1.98
N CYS A 41 -4.88 14.00 1.97
CA CYS A 41 -4.08 13.42 3.05
C CYS A 41 -2.70 14.07 3.15
N ALA A 42 -2.03 14.27 2.00
CA ALA A 42 -0.73 14.93 1.93
C ALA A 42 -0.78 16.33 2.56
N ALA A 43 -1.84 17.10 2.27
CA ALA A 43 -2.07 18.41 2.89
C ALA A 43 -2.26 18.32 4.41
N ASP A 44 -3.08 17.39 4.90
CA ASP A 44 -3.36 17.22 6.34
C ASP A 44 -2.09 16.85 7.14
N ILE A 45 -1.21 16.02 6.56
CA ILE A 45 0.07 15.65 7.19
C ILE A 45 1.22 16.59 6.83
N LYS A 46 0.95 17.65 6.04
CA LYS A 46 1.91 18.67 5.61
C LYS A 46 3.12 18.08 4.86
N LYS A 47 2.88 17.10 3.98
CA LYS A 47 3.91 16.49 3.14
C LYS A 47 3.56 16.68 1.66
N PRO A 48 4.56 16.64 0.74
CA PRO A 48 4.29 16.60 -0.69
C PRO A 48 3.49 15.34 -1.06
N VAL A 49 2.54 15.45 -2.00
CA VAL A 49 1.77 14.29 -2.48
C VAL A 49 2.67 13.20 -3.06
N THR A 50 3.76 13.59 -3.71
CA THR A 50 4.77 12.67 -4.27
C THR A 50 5.42 11.78 -3.23
N THR A 51 5.47 12.21 -1.96
CA THR A 51 6.04 11.44 -0.87
C THR A 51 5.15 10.25 -0.50
N ILE A 52 3.84 10.45 -0.43
CA ILE A 52 2.87 9.39 -0.05
C ILE A 52 2.47 8.49 -1.22
N MET A 53 2.89 8.82 -2.45
CA MET A 53 2.69 7.98 -3.64
C MET A 53 3.72 6.85 -3.75
N VAL A 54 4.77 6.84 -2.92
CA VAL A 54 5.76 5.77 -2.89
C VAL A 54 5.14 4.54 -2.19
N PRO A 55 5.13 3.34 -2.79
CA PRO A 55 4.43 2.17 -2.25
C PRO A 55 4.81 1.81 -0.81
N SER A 56 6.10 1.92 -0.48
CA SER A 56 6.66 1.64 0.84
C SER A 56 6.87 2.90 1.68
N TRP A 57 6.15 3.99 1.37
CA TRP A 57 6.19 5.20 2.20
C TRP A 57 5.66 4.89 3.60
N ILE A 58 6.39 5.38 4.60
CA ILE A 58 6.00 5.34 6.01
C ILE A 58 6.20 6.73 6.63
N PRO A 59 5.38 7.13 7.62
CA PRO A 59 5.65 8.33 8.40
C PRO A 59 7.03 8.28 9.07
N GLU A 60 7.79 9.37 8.98
CA GLU A 60 9.19 9.44 9.47
C GLU A 60 9.26 9.66 10.99
N ASP A 61 8.22 10.23 11.59
CA ASP A 61 8.18 10.62 13.00
C ASP A 61 6.77 10.49 13.61
N LEU A 62 6.73 10.53 14.94
CA LEU A 62 5.48 10.42 15.71
C LEU A 62 4.53 11.61 15.45
N ALA A 63 5.05 12.78 15.09
CA ALA A 63 4.21 13.94 14.79
C ALA A 63 3.37 13.70 13.52
N THR A 64 3.99 13.13 12.49
CA THR A 64 3.35 12.74 11.23
C THR A 64 2.35 11.62 11.46
N VAL A 65 2.67 10.61 12.27
CA VAL A 65 1.73 9.53 12.64
C VAL A 65 0.48 10.11 13.33
N LYS A 66 0.64 11.07 14.24
CA LYS A 66 -0.49 11.73 14.92
C LYS A 66 -1.38 12.50 13.97
N LEU A 67 -0.80 13.26 13.03
CA LEU A 67 -1.56 13.98 12.01
C LEU A 67 -2.30 13.01 11.09
N PHE A 68 -1.62 11.96 10.64
CA PHE A 68 -2.19 10.94 9.77
C PHE A 68 -3.38 10.26 10.47
N GLY A 69 -3.18 9.75 11.68
CA GLY A 69 -4.20 9.04 12.44
C GLY A 69 -5.42 9.88 12.85
N ALA A 70 -5.30 11.20 12.89
CA ALA A 70 -6.40 12.11 13.19
C ALA A 70 -7.19 12.57 11.94
N SER A 71 -6.73 12.25 10.73
CA SER A 71 -7.30 12.74 9.48
C SER A 71 -8.23 11.73 8.80
N GLU A 72 -9.49 12.12 8.60
CA GLU A 72 -10.44 11.36 7.77
C GLU A 72 -9.99 11.31 6.29
N ASN A 73 -9.27 12.32 5.79
CA ASN A 73 -8.71 12.26 4.44
C ASN A 73 -7.60 11.20 4.34
N CYS A 74 -6.75 11.06 5.36
CA CYS A 74 -5.74 10.01 5.41
C CYS A 74 -6.34 8.62 5.59
N LYS A 75 -7.48 8.50 6.29
CA LYS A 75 -8.26 7.26 6.31
C LYS A 75 -8.81 6.89 4.93
N ASN A 76 -9.30 7.87 4.16
CA ASN A 76 -9.75 7.65 2.78
C ASN A 76 -8.59 7.30 1.83
N PHE A 77 -7.44 7.96 1.98
CA PHE A 77 -6.21 7.60 1.27
C PHE A 77 -5.80 6.16 1.57
N PHE A 78 -5.70 5.80 2.85
CA PHE A 78 -5.35 4.45 3.27
C PHE A 78 -6.31 3.42 2.69
N SER A 79 -7.63 3.65 2.78
CA SER A 79 -8.64 2.76 2.20
C SER A 79 -8.49 2.61 0.69
N THR A 80 -8.17 3.70 -0.02
CA THR A 80 -7.95 3.68 -1.48
C THR A 80 -6.75 2.81 -1.84
N VAL A 81 -5.63 3.01 -1.15
CA VAL A 81 -4.40 2.27 -1.40
C VAL A 81 -4.56 0.79 -1.04
N THR A 82 -5.14 0.46 0.12
CA THR A 82 -5.29 -0.95 0.54
C THR A 82 -6.31 -1.71 -0.32
N LYS A 83 -7.36 -1.06 -0.79
CA LYS A 83 -8.28 -1.65 -1.80
C LYS A 83 -7.54 -2.01 -3.09
N HIS A 84 -6.65 -1.14 -3.55
CA HIS A 84 -5.84 -1.43 -4.73
C HIS A 84 -4.82 -2.54 -4.48
N MET A 85 -4.16 -2.55 -3.31
CA MET A 85 -3.22 -3.60 -2.90
C MET A 85 -3.85 -5.00 -2.96
N ALA A 86 -5.16 -5.12 -2.63
CA ALA A 86 -5.91 -6.37 -2.73
C ALA A 86 -6.03 -6.92 -4.17
N THR A 87 -5.80 -6.07 -5.19
CA THR A 87 -5.92 -6.43 -6.61
C THR A 87 -4.57 -6.78 -7.26
N ILE A 88 -3.45 -6.51 -6.59
CA ILE A 88 -2.11 -6.77 -7.13
C ILE A 88 -1.83 -8.27 -7.12
N ALA A 89 -1.62 -8.86 -8.30
CA ALA A 89 -1.34 -10.27 -8.49
C ALA A 89 -0.13 -10.47 -9.44
N PRO A 90 0.93 -11.18 -9.04
CA PRO A 90 1.17 -11.70 -7.68
C PRO A 90 1.37 -10.57 -6.66
N PRO A 91 1.09 -10.80 -5.35
CA PRO A 91 1.39 -9.82 -4.31
C PRO A 91 2.86 -9.41 -4.33
N CYS A 92 3.13 -8.13 -4.06
CA CYS A 92 4.48 -7.61 -3.89
C CYS A 92 4.77 -7.32 -2.41
N THR A 93 6.05 -7.19 -2.06
CA THR A 93 6.52 -6.88 -0.71
C THR A 93 6.60 -5.36 -0.51
N LEU A 94 6.04 -4.89 0.59
CA LEU A 94 6.19 -3.53 1.10
C LEU A 94 7.20 -3.55 2.24
N THR A 95 8.19 -2.67 2.17
CA THR A 95 9.15 -2.47 3.27
C THR A 95 8.54 -1.55 4.31
N GLN A 96 8.08 -2.10 5.44
CA GLN A 96 7.53 -1.34 6.56
C GLN A 96 8.52 -1.26 7.73
N LYS A 97 8.30 -0.32 8.65
CA LYS A 97 9.14 -0.16 9.86
C LYS A 97 9.15 -1.41 10.75
N THR A 98 8.06 -2.17 10.79
CA THR A 98 7.92 -3.41 11.56
C THR A 98 8.48 -4.64 10.85
N GLY A 99 8.97 -4.48 9.60
CA GLY A 99 9.45 -5.56 8.75
C GLY A 99 8.70 -5.64 7.42
N PRO A 100 9.14 -6.50 6.49
CA PRO A 100 8.48 -6.68 5.21
C PRO A 100 7.07 -7.26 5.38
N THR A 101 6.11 -6.76 4.58
CA THR A 101 4.75 -7.31 4.51
C THR A 101 4.27 -7.36 3.07
N THR A 102 3.49 -8.36 2.70
CA THR A 102 2.96 -8.48 1.32
C THR A 102 1.69 -7.67 1.14
N THR A 103 1.40 -7.22 -0.08
CA THR A 103 0.20 -6.40 -0.38
C THR A 103 -1.11 -7.09 -0.02
N ASP A 104 -1.20 -8.42 -0.10
CA ASP A 104 -2.39 -9.19 0.29
C ASP A 104 -2.60 -9.27 1.81
N VAL A 105 -1.54 -9.06 2.60
CA VAL A 105 -1.61 -8.93 4.06
C VAL A 105 -1.91 -7.48 4.44
N ALA A 106 -1.19 -6.53 3.85
CA ALA A 106 -1.40 -5.09 4.08
C ALA A 106 -2.83 -4.65 3.72
N ALA A 107 -3.41 -5.21 2.64
CA ALA A 107 -4.78 -4.91 2.21
C ALA A 107 -5.87 -5.26 3.24
N LYS A 108 -5.55 -6.09 4.24
CA LYS A 108 -6.47 -6.53 5.30
C LYS A 108 -6.37 -5.69 6.57
N LEU A 109 -5.38 -4.80 6.67
CA LEU A 109 -5.20 -3.95 7.84
C LEU A 109 -6.31 -2.88 7.87
N SER A 110 -6.89 -2.66 9.05
CA SER A 110 -7.68 -1.46 9.29
C SER A 110 -6.76 -0.25 9.45
N PHE A 111 -7.33 0.93 9.24
CA PHE A 111 -6.62 2.20 9.45
C PHE A 111 -6.07 2.31 10.88
N ASP A 112 -6.89 1.99 11.89
CA ASP A 112 -6.48 2.06 13.30
C ASP A 112 -5.38 1.04 13.64
N GLN A 113 -5.41 -0.14 13.02
CA GLN A 113 -4.35 -1.13 13.16
C GLN A 113 -3.03 -0.63 12.56
N ALA A 114 -3.08 0.01 11.38
CA ALA A 114 -1.90 0.58 10.74
C ALA A 114 -1.32 1.73 11.57
N VAL A 115 -2.15 2.67 12.05
CA VAL A 115 -1.72 3.80 12.90
C VAL A 115 -1.10 3.30 14.21
N LYS A 116 -1.68 2.28 14.84
CA LYS A 116 -1.14 1.68 16.07
C LYS A 116 0.20 0.95 15.83
N GLY A 117 0.46 0.52 14.60
CA GLY A 117 1.68 -0.20 14.22
C GLY A 117 2.90 0.67 13.92
N TRP A 118 2.77 1.99 13.85
CA TRP A 118 3.86 2.94 13.52
C TRP A 118 4.52 3.58 14.74
#